data_AF-A0A527ZCH3-F1
#
_entry.id   AF-A0A527ZCH3-F1
#
_cell.length_a   1.000
_cell.length_b   1.000
_cell.length_c   1.000
_cell.angle_alpha   90.00
_cell.angle_beta   90.00
_cell.angle_gamma   90.00
#
_symmetry.space_group_name_H-M   'P 1'
#
loop_
_entity.id
_entity.type
_entity.pdbx_description
1 polymer ?
#
loop_
_entity_poly.entity_id
_entity_poly.type
_entity_poly.pdbx_seq_one_letter_code
_entity_poly.pdbx_strand_id
1 'polypeptide(L)' 'VSARADDGVVEAIEAPGRPFVIGVQWHPEWMYVSESACRHLFKNFVRACSLNSRKVA' A
#
# COMPACT_ATOMS: atom_id res chain seq x y z
N VAL A 1 7.52 7.31 7.99
CA VAL A 1 6.88 6.17 8.69
C VAL A 1 5.41 6.49 8.76
N SER A 2 4.56 5.62 8.21
CA SER A 2 3.12 5.87 8.04
C SER A 2 2.25 5.05 8.99
N ALA A 3 2.77 3.94 9.55
CA ALA A 3 2.12 3.22 10.65
C ALA A 3 3.16 2.62 11.62
N ARG A 4 2.76 2.49 12.88
CA ARG A 4 3.49 1.79 13.95
C ARG A 4 2.51 0.95 14.77
N ALA A 5 2.98 -0.17 15.29
CA ALA A 5 2.28 -0.94 16.32
C ALA A 5 2.45 -0.27 17.71
N ASP A 6 1.69 -0.75 18.70
CA ASP A 6 1.70 -0.20 20.07
C ASP A 6 3.07 -0.33 20.77
N ASP A 7 3.87 -1.32 20.37
CA ASP A 7 5.26 -1.51 20.84
C ASP A 7 6.29 -0.63 20.10
N GLY A 8 5.83 0.17 19.15
CA GLY A 8 6.65 1.11 18.36
C GLY A 8 7.28 0.52 17.10
N VAL A 9 7.09 -0.77 16.81
CA VAL A 9 7.56 -1.41 15.57
C VAL A 9 6.93 -0.72 14.35
N VAL A 10 7.74 -0.47 13.32
CA VAL A 10 7.27 0.16 12.09
C VAL A 10 6.49 -0.86 11.26
N GLU A 11 5.23 -0.54 11.00
CA GLU A 11 4.30 -1.43 10.27
C GLU A 11 4.07 -0.98 8.83
N ALA A 12 4.19 0.32 8.54
CA ALA A 12 4.08 0.82 7.17
C ALA A 12 5.04 1.98 6.88
N ILE A 13 5.53 2.00 5.64
CA ILE A 13 6.34 3.07 5.07
C ILE A 13 5.76 3.49 3.72
N GLU A 14 5.93 4.77 3.42
CA GLU A 14 5.63 5.35 2.12
C GLU A 14 6.85 6.15 1.66
N ALA A 15 7.04 6.30 0.35
CA ALA A 15 8.08 7.18 -0.20
C ALA A 15 7.42 8.44 -0.81
N PRO A 16 7.34 9.55 -0.05
CA PRO A 16 6.81 10.81 -0.56
C PRO A 16 7.54 11.26 -1.84
N GLY A 17 6.81 11.90 -2.76
CA GLY A 17 7.36 12.37 -4.04
C GLY A 17 7.46 11.31 -5.13
N ARG A 18 7.09 10.06 -4.86
CA ARG A 18 6.88 9.01 -5.88
C ARG A 18 5.37 8.82 -6.13
N PRO A 19 4.94 8.42 -7.35
CA PRO A 19 3.51 8.31 -7.66
C PRO A 19 2.74 7.32 -6.77
N PHE A 20 3.31 6.15 -6.50
CA PHE A 20 2.75 5.15 -5.61
C PHE A 20 3.84 4.19 -5.13
N VAL A 21 4.26 4.33 -3.87
CA VAL A 21 5.24 3.45 -3.22
C VAL A 21 4.84 3.30 -1.76
N ILE A 22 4.38 2.10 -1.42
CA ILE A 22 3.94 1.73 -0.07
C ILE A 22 4.56 0.37 0.25
N GLY A 23 5.12 0.23 1.45
CA GLY A 23 5.53 -1.04 2.03
C GLY A 23 4.81 -1.26 3.35
N VAL A 24 4.30 -2.47 3.57
CA VAL A 24 3.64 -2.88 4.81
C VAL A 24 4.31 -4.13 5.35
N GLN A 25 4.40 -4.27 6.66
CA GLN A 25 5.06 -5.40 7.30
C GLN A 25 4.11 -6.60 7.46
N TRP A 26 2.82 -6.36 7.67
CA TRP A 26 1.80 -7.41 7.76
C TRP A 26 1.48 -8.04 6.40
N HIS A 27 0.65 -9.10 6.42
CA HIS A 27 0.18 -9.83 5.24
C HIS A 27 -1.24 -9.38 4.81
N PRO A 28 -1.39 -8.27 4.05
CA PRO A 28 -2.70 -7.77 3.66
C PRO A 28 -3.46 -8.74 2.73
N GLU A 29 -2.77 -9.65 2.06
CA GLU A 29 -3.36 -10.65 1.18
C GLU A 29 -4.18 -11.69 1.95
N TRP A 30 -3.78 -12.03 3.18
CA TRP A 30 -4.53 -12.95 4.05
C TRP A 30 -5.82 -12.33 4.58
N MET A 31 -5.85 -11.00 4.71
CA MET A 31 -6.97 -10.25 5.26
C MET A 31 -7.79 -9.53 4.18
N TYR A 32 -7.58 -9.86 2.91
CA TYR A 32 -8.25 -9.18 1.80
C TYR A 32 -9.78 -9.26 1.92
N VAL A 33 -10.35 -10.41 2.29
CA VAL A 33 -11.82 -10.54 2.34
C VAL A 33 -12.42 -9.93 3.61
N SER A 34 -11.74 -10.03 4.74
CA SER A 34 -12.24 -9.52 6.03
C SER A 34 -12.02 -8.02 6.17
N GLU A 35 -10.85 -7.50 5.81
CA GLU A 35 -10.43 -6.13 6.11
C GLU A 35 -10.50 -5.20 4.90
N SER A 36 -11.34 -4.17 4.98
CA SER A 36 -11.51 -3.19 3.91
C SER A 36 -10.23 -2.39 3.64
N ALA A 37 -9.44 -2.09 4.66
CA ALA A 37 -8.15 -1.43 4.53
C ALA A 37 -7.17 -2.24 3.67
N CYS A 38 -7.11 -3.56 3.89
CA CYS A 38 -6.27 -4.46 3.09
C CYS A 38 -6.76 -4.53 1.64
N ARG A 39 -8.08 -4.55 1.39
CA ARG A 39 -8.62 -4.43 0.01
C ARG A 39 -8.19 -3.15 -0.67
N HIS A 40 -8.24 -2.03 0.06
CA HIS A 40 -7.89 -0.73 -0.48
C HIS A 40 -6.42 -0.63 -0.87
N LEU A 41 -5.50 -1.30 -0.16
CA LEU A 41 -4.09 -1.36 -0.56
C LEU A 41 -3.93 -1.94 -1.98
N PHE A 42 -4.51 -3.13 -2.23
CA PHE A 42 -4.43 -3.76 -3.55
C PHE A 42 -5.20 -2.99 -4.62
N LYS A 43 -6.41 -2.50 -4.32
CA LYS A 43 -7.20 -1.70 -5.26
C LYS A 43 -6.45 -0.45 -5.71
N ASN A 44 -5.81 0.25 -4.77
CA ASN A 44 -5.05 1.46 -5.08
C ASN A 44 -3.73 1.15 -5.78
N PHE A 45 -3.07 0.03 -5.44
CA PHE A 45 -1.90 -0.43 -6.17
C PHE A 45 -2.21 -0.72 -7.65
N VAL A 46 -3.25 -1.50 -7.95
CA VAL A 46 -3.67 -1.79 -9.33
C VAL A 46 -4.06 -0.51 -10.07
N ARG A 47 -4.78 0.40 -9.40
CA ARG A 47 -5.11 1.72 -9.96
C ARG A 47 -3.86 2.54 -10.29
N ALA A 48 -2.85 2.54 -9.42
CA ALA A 48 -1.62 3.27 -9.68
C ALA A 48 -0.87 2.69 -10.89
N CYS A 49 -0.82 1.36 -11.03
CA CYS A 49 -0.24 0.69 -12.19
C CYS A 49 -0.95 1.09 -13.50
N SER A 50 -2.29 1.10 -13.53
CA SER A 50 -3.05 1.43 -14.74
C SER A 50 -2.95 2.89 -15.17
N LEU A 51 -2.71 3.80 -14.23
CA LEU A 51 -2.43 5.22 -14.53
C LEU A 51 -1.01 5.41 -15.10
N ASN A 52 -0.04 4.61 -14.66
CA ASN A 52 1.34 4.72 -15.11
C ASN A 52 1.58 4.14 -16.52
N SER A 53 0.74 3.20 -16.97
CA SER A 53 0.76 2.67 -18.34
C SER A 53 0.51 3.74 -19.41
N ARG A 54 0.03 4.93 -19.04
CA ARG A 54 -0.24 6.06 -19.96
C ARG A 54 0.94 7.03 -20.13
N LYS A 55 2.04 6.86 -19.40
CA LYS A 55 3.23 7.73 -19.46
C LYS A 55 4.40 7.16 -20.28
N VAL A 56 4.24 5.95 -20.84
CA VAL A 56 5.26 5.27 -21.67
C VAL A 56 4.88 5.31 -23.17
N ALA A 57 4.03 6.25 -23.58
CA ALA A 57 3.73 6.55 -24.98
C ALA A 57 4.19 7.96 -25.34
#